data_AF-A0A1B8NVL8-F1
#
_entry.id   AF-A0A1B8NVL8-F1
#
_cell.length_a   1.000
_cell.length_b   1.000
_cell.length_c   1.000
_cell.angle_alpha   90.00
_cell.angle_beta   90.00
_cell.angle_gamma   90.00
#
_symmetry.space_group_name_H-M   'P 1'
#
loop_
_entity.id
_entity.type
_entity.pdbx_description
1 polymer ?
#
loop_
_entity_poly.entity_id
_entity_poly.type
_entity_poly.pdbx_seq_one_letter_code
_entity_poly.pdbx_strand_id
1 'polypeptide(L)'
;MSIPRIVVVGGGAGGLELVTRLGRRLGRRGRAEIVLVDRHATHIWKPLLHEVATGVLDSGLDEISYQGHARANGYRFQRGTLEGLDREARTLTLAPILDDDGQEVLPSRTLPYDELVMSVGSVSNDFGTPGVSEHCHFLDSPGQAEAFRKDMLNVFLRYNAPQQDTQTRMVVGIVGAGATGVELAAELYDASQMLHSYGFTPWRANTSKST
;
A
#
# COMPACT_ATOMS: atom_id res chain seq x y z
N MET A 1 18.91 -31.03 17.62
CA MET A 1 18.17 -29.83 18.06
C MET A 1 17.23 -29.43 16.94
N SER A 2 15.98 -29.09 17.24
CA SER A 2 15.07 -28.50 16.26
C SER A 2 15.60 -27.14 15.81
N ILE A 3 15.42 -26.82 14.54
CA ILE A 3 15.79 -25.51 13.99
C ILE A 3 14.72 -24.51 14.45
N PRO A 4 15.07 -23.37 15.08
CA PRO A 4 14.09 -22.41 15.58
C PRO A 4 13.34 -21.74 14.43
N ARG A 5 12.03 -21.50 14.62
CA ARG A 5 11.18 -20.81 13.66
C ARG A 5 10.95 -19.35 14.08
N ILE A 6 11.36 -18.44 13.19
CA ILE A 6 11.16 -17.00 13.33
C ILE A 6 10.09 -16.56 12.34
N VAL A 7 8.95 -16.09 12.86
CA VAL A 7 7.87 -15.56 12.03
C VAL A 7 7.89 -14.04 12.08
N VAL A 8 7.87 -13.41 10.90
CA VAL A 8 7.74 -11.96 10.74
C VAL A 8 6.40 -11.68 10.07
N VAL A 9 5.54 -10.89 10.72
CA VAL A 9 4.22 -10.52 10.19
C VAL A 9 4.24 -9.11 9.66
N GLY A 10 4.01 -8.95 8.36
CA GLY A 10 4.04 -7.69 7.63
C GLY A 10 5.37 -7.51 6.88
N GLY A 11 5.32 -7.53 5.56
CA GLY A 11 6.44 -7.38 4.62
C GLY A 11 6.68 -5.94 4.18
N GLY A 12 6.24 -4.94 4.95
CA GLY A 12 6.59 -3.53 4.71
C GLY A 12 8.11 -3.27 4.82
N ALA A 13 8.51 -1.99 4.77
CA ALA A 13 9.92 -1.60 4.72
C ALA A 13 10.80 -2.27 5.78
N GLY A 14 10.32 -2.37 7.02
CA GLY A 14 11.05 -3.04 8.10
C GLY A 14 11.05 -4.58 7.99
N GLY A 15 9.90 -5.17 7.66
CA GLY A 15 9.73 -6.62 7.65
C GLY A 15 10.49 -7.30 6.51
N LEU A 16 10.42 -6.74 5.30
CA LEU A 16 11.13 -7.27 4.14
C LEU A 16 12.65 -7.24 4.36
N GLU A 17 13.19 -6.11 4.82
CA GLU A 17 14.62 -5.99 5.10
C GLU A 17 15.07 -6.97 6.19
N LEU A 18 14.25 -7.15 7.24
CA LEU A 18 14.53 -8.09 8.31
C LEU A 18 14.61 -9.54 7.79
N VAL A 19 13.60 -10.03 7.07
CA VAL A 19 13.60 -11.41 6.56
C VAL A 19 14.68 -11.63 5.51
N THR A 20 15.09 -10.59 4.77
CA THR A 20 16.24 -10.62 3.87
C THR A 20 17.52 -10.94 4.63
N ARG A 21 17.80 -10.18 5.69
CA ARG A 21 19.02 -10.35 6.50
C ARG A 21 19.00 -11.69 7.23
N LEU A 22 17.88 -12.06 7.83
CA LEU A 22 17.72 -13.33 8.55
C LEU A 22 17.83 -14.54 7.62
N GLY A 23 17.15 -14.50 6.46
CA GLY A 23 17.21 -15.56 5.45
C GLY A 23 18.64 -15.79 4.95
N ARG A 24 19.36 -14.72 4.60
CA ARG A 24 20.75 -14.81 4.12
C ARG A 24 21.70 -15.34 5.20
N ARG A 25 21.54 -14.92 6.46
CA ARG A 25 22.46 -15.25 7.56
C ARG A 25 22.19 -16.60 8.22
N LEU A 26 20.92 -16.95 8.39
CA LEU A 26 20.46 -18.11 9.17
C LEU A 26 19.69 -19.11 8.32
N GLY A 27 18.73 -18.64 7.51
CA GLY A 27 17.85 -19.48 6.70
C GLY A 27 18.60 -20.36 5.69
N ARG A 28 19.45 -19.77 4.86
CA ARG A 28 20.29 -20.50 3.88
C ARG A 28 21.24 -21.51 4.52
N ARG A 29 21.61 -21.30 5.78
CA ARG A 29 22.52 -22.18 6.53
C ARG A 29 21.78 -23.25 7.33
N GLY A 30 20.44 -23.32 7.22
CA GLY A 30 19.62 -24.24 8.01
C GLY A 30 19.71 -24.00 9.51
N ARG A 31 20.03 -22.77 9.95
CA ARG A 31 20.17 -22.42 11.37
C ARG A 31 18.89 -21.88 12.00
N ALA A 32 17.96 -21.41 11.19
CA ALA A 32 16.62 -20.98 11.58
C ALA A 32 15.68 -21.13 10.39
N GLU A 33 14.40 -21.42 10.63
CA GLU A 33 13.36 -21.29 9.62
C GLU A 33 12.78 -19.87 9.70
N ILE A 34 12.95 -19.10 8.63
CA ILE A 34 12.45 -17.73 8.56
C ILE A 34 11.17 -17.72 7.73
N VAL A 35 10.07 -17.24 8.29
CA VAL A 35 8.78 -17.16 7.61
C VAL A 35 8.30 -15.71 7.59
N LEU A 36 8.06 -15.16 6.41
CA LEU A 36 7.35 -13.90 6.22
C LEU A 36 5.86 -14.22 6.02
N VAL A 37 5.01 -13.61 6.83
CA VAL A 37 3.56 -13.59 6.64
C VAL A 37 3.14 -12.20 6.17
N ASP A 38 2.44 -12.12 5.04
CA ASP A 38 1.80 -10.88 4.59
C ASP A 38 0.49 -11.20 3.86
N ARG A 39 -0.48 -10.27 3.90
CA ARG A 39 -1.75 -10.42 3.17
C ARG A 39 -1.57 -10.21 1.67
N HIS A 40 -0.62 -9.36 1.27
CA HIS A 40 -0.30 -9.05 -0.12
C HIS A 40 0.76 -10.02 -0.66
N ALA A 41 0.72 -10.27 -1.97
CA ALA A 41 1.70 -11.15 -2.63
C ALA A 41 3.02 -10.43 -2.94
N THR A 42 3.01 -9.11 -2.89
CA THR A 42 4.09 -8.22 -3.30
C THR A 42 4.36 -7.17 -2.24
N HIS A 43 5.60 -6.70 -2.21
CA HIS A 43 5.98 -5.49 -1.50
C HIS A 43 5.87 -4.30 -2.45
N ILE A 44 5.23 -3.23 -1.98
CA ILE A 44 5.27 -1.93 -2.62
C ILE A 44 6.07 -0.95 -1.77
N TRP A 45 6.93 -0.17 -2.43
CA TRP A 45 7.58 0.97 -1.79
C TRP A 45 6.55 2.10 -1.63
N LYS A 46 5.87 2.12 -0.48
CA LYS A 46 4.81 3.12 -0.17
C LYS A 46 5.19 4.58 -0.48
N PRO A 47 6.45 5.02 -0.35
CA PRO A 47 6.84 6.36 -0.79
C PRO A 47 6.49 6.67 -2.24
N LEU A 48 6.36 5.69 -3.15
CA LEU A 48 5.98 5.91 -4.55
C LEU A 48 4.47 5.99 -4.80
N LEU A 49 3.64 5.88 -3.75
CA LEU A 49 2.18 5.86 -3.94
C LEU A 49 1.63 7.19 -4.48
N HIS A 50 2.33 8.32 -4.27
CA HIS A 50 1.94 9.59 -4.88
C HIS A 50 2.08 9.55 -6.41
N GLU A 51 3.11 8.89 -6.95
CA GLU A 51 3.32 8.72 -8.39
C GLU A 51 2.27 7.78 -9.01
N VAL A 52 1.86 6.74 -8.27
CA VAL A 52 0.74 5.86 -8.68
C VAL A 52 -0.58 6.63 -8.70
N ALA A 53 -0.80 7.48 -7.69
CA ALA A 53 -2.02 8.29 -7.56
C ALA A 53 -2.16 9.35 -8.67
N THR A 54 -1.05 9.87 -9.19
CA THR A 54 -1.05 10.83 -10.32
C THR A 54 -0.94 10.16 -11.68
N GLY A 55 -0.54 8.89 -11.70
CA GLY A 55 -0.41 8.09 -12.92
C GLY A 55 0.92 8.22 -13.63
N VAL A 56 1.93 8.75 -12.93
CA VAL A 56 3.34 8.74 -13.37
C VAL A 56 3.90 7.31 -13.33
N LEU A 57 3.45 6.50 -12.37
CA LEU A 57 3.76 5.08 -12.29
C LEU A 57 2.51 4.21 -12.40
N ASP A 58 2.64 3.07 -13.06
CA ASP A 58 1.66 2.00 -12.96
C ASP A 58 2.02 1.10 -11.77
N SER A 59 1.02 0.78 -10.94
CA SER A 59 1.17 0.08 -9.66
C SER A 59 1.95 -1.24 -9.76
N GLY A 60 1.87 -1.94 -10.90
CA GLY A 60 2.56 -3.22 -11.11
C GLY A 60 4.05 -3.13 -11.47
N LEU A 61 4.59 -1.96 -11.81
CA LEU A 61 5.97 -1.84 -12.31
C LEU A 61 7.04 -1.81 -11.20
N ASP A 62 6.69 -1.39 -9.98
CA ASP A 62 7.63 -1.23 -8.86
C ASP A 62 7.34 -2.16 -7.66
N GLU A 63 6.69 -3.28 -7.94
CA GLU A 63 6.38 -4.29 -6.94
C GLU A 63 7.40 -5.43 -6.88
N ILE A 64 7.77 -5.84 -5.66
CA ILE A 64 8.65 -6.99 -5.43
C ILE A 64 7.81 -8.20 -5.02
N SER A 65 7.78 -9.25 -5.84
CA SER A 65 7.15 -10.53 -5.47
C SER A 65 7.81 -11.15 -4.23
N TYR A 66 7.06 -11.35 -3.15
CA TYR A 66 7.60 -12.00 -1.96
C TYR A 66 8.02 -13.43 -2.22
N GLN A 67 7.36 -14.17 -3.11
CA GLN A 67 7.73 -15.54 -3.44
C GLN A 67 9.10 -15.61 -4.13
N GLY A 68 9.30 -14.79 -5.17
CA GLY A 68 10.57 -14.71 -5.86
C GLY A 68 11.69 -14.24 -4.95
N HIS A 69 11.41 -13.21 -4.16
CA HIS A 69 12.34 -12.65 -3.20
C HIS A 69 12.69 -13.62 -2.06
N ALA A 70 11.73 -14.41 -1.57
CA ALA A 70 11.92 -15.47 -0.58
C ALA A 70 12.89 -16.54 -1.08
N ARG A 71 12.65 -17.05 -2.29
CA ARG A 71 13.55 -18.02 -2.95
C ARG A 71 14.95 -17.46 -3.11
N ALA A 72 15.07 -16.20 -3.52
CA ALA A 72 16.35 -15.55 -3.70
C ALA A 72 17.10 -15.36 -2.37
N ASN A 73 16.43 -15.17 -1.23
CA ASN A 73 17.07 -14.77 0.03
C ASN A 73 17.09 -15.85 1.12
N GLY A 74 16.47 -17.01 0.90
CA GLY A 74 16.51 -18.14 1.83
C GLY A 74 15.58 -17.98 3.04
N TYR A 75 14.40 -17.40 2.81
CA TYR A 75 13.27 -17.44 3.75
C TYR A 75 12.04 -18.02 3.04
N ARG A 76 10.97 -18.31 3.79
CA ARG A 76 9.68 -18.75 3.24
C ARG A 76 8.69 -17.60 3.28
N PHE A 77 7.87 -17.47 2.24
CA PHE A 77 6.74 -16.57 2.25
C PHE A 77 5.43 -17.34 2.41
N GLN A 78 4.56 -16.84 3.28
CA GLN A 78 3.23 -17.38 3.51
C GLN A 78 2.20 -16.26 3.39
N ARG A 79 1.44 -16.27 2.29
CA ARG A 79 0.32 -15.34 2.11
C ARG A 79 -0.76 -15.63 3.16
N GLY A 80 -1.25 -14.59 3.83
CA GLY A 80 -2.37 -14.66 4.76
C GLY A 80 -2.49 -13.42 5.64
N THR A 81 -3.72 -13.14 6.06
CA THR A 81 -4.02 -12.06 7.01
C THR A 81 -3.96 -12.62 8.43
N LEU A 82 -3.18 -11.99 9.31
CA LEU A 82 -3.18 -12.32 10.74
C LEU A 82 -4.54 -11.96 11.35
N GLU A 83 -5.18 -12.93 12.01
CA GLU A 83 -6.50 -12.79 12.63
C GLU A 83 -6.43 -13.04 14.15
N GLY A 84 -5.53 -13.93 14.59
CA GLY A 84 -5.39 -14.28 15.99
C GLY A 84 -3.93 -14.47 16.41
N LEU A 85 -3.65 -14.20 17.68
CA LEU A 85 -2.35 -14.44 18.29
C LEU A 85 -2.54 -15.05 19.68
N ASP A 86 -2.06 -16.27 19.85
CA ASP A 86 -1.93 -16.92 21.14
C ASP A 86 -0.45 -16.90 21.57
N ARG A 87 -0.16 -16.13 22.62
CA ARG A 87 1.21 -15.95 23.14
C ARG A 87 1.61 -17.07 24.10
N GLU A 88 0.66 -17.71 24.75
CA GLU A 88 0.92 -18.83 25.67
C GLU A 88 1.23 -20.09 24.86
N ALA A 89 0.40 -20.39 23.86
CA ALA A 89 0.63 -21.50 22.93
C ALA A 89 1.70 -21.20 21.87
N ARG A 90 2.15 -19.94 21.77
CA ARG A 90 3.10 -19.44 20.75
C ARG A 90 2.65 -19.76 19.32
N THR A 91 1.41 -19.42 19.01
CA THR A 91 0.83 -19.62 17.69
C THR A 91 0.14 -18.37 17.17
N LEU A 92 0.08 -18.25 15.85
CA LEU A 92 -0.68 -17.23 15.14
C LEU A 92 -1.69 -17.88 14.20
N THR A 93 -2.87 -17.28 14.12
CA THR A 93 -3.97 -17.72 13.25
C THR A 93 -4.04 -16.81 12.04
N LEU A 94 -3.96 -17.41 10.86
CA LEU A 94 -4.21 -16.71 9.59
C LEU A 94 -5.65 -16.96 9.17
N ALA A 95 -6.33 -15.90 8.77
CA ALA A 95 -7.67 -15.96 8.19
C ALA A 95 -7.70 -16.87 6.93
N PRO A 96 -8.86 -17.42 6.58
CA PRO A 96 -9.05 -18.10 5.30
C PRO A 96 -8.72 -17.14 4.14
N ILE A 97 -8.28 -17.71 3.02
CA ILE A 97 -8.10 -16.99 1.77
C ILE A 97 -9.31 -17.30 0.91
N LEU A 98 -10.02 -16.24 0.49
CA LEU A 98 -11.13 -16.32 -0.43
C LEU A 98 -10.68 -15.93 -1.85
N ASP A 99 -11.36 -16.41 -2.87
CA ASP A 99 -11.26 -15.89 -4.23
C ASP A 99 -12.20 -14.69 -4.45
N ASP A 100 -12.24 -14.17 -5.68
CA ASP A 100 -13.03 -13.00 -6.04
C ASP A 100 -14.55 -13.26 -5.96
N ASP A 101 -14.98 -14.53 -6.04
CA ASP A 101 -16.37 -14.96 -5.88
C ASP A 101 -16.73 -15.25 -4.40
N GLY A 102 -15.78 -15.03 -3.48
CA GLY A 102 -15.94 -15.26 -2.05
C GLY A 102 -15.86 -16.73 -1.62
N GLN A 103 -15.44 -17.63 -2.52
CA GLN A 103 -15.24 -19.04 -2.20
C GLN A 103 -13.92 -19.26 -1.47
N GLU A 104 -13.92 -20.18 -0.50
CA GLU A 104 -12.71 -20.52 0.25
C GLU A 104 -11.71 -21.27 -0.64
N VAL A 105 -10.57 -20.63 -0.90
CA VAL A 105 -9.41 -21.21 -1.59
C VAL A 105 -8.50 -21.94 -0.61
N LEU A 106 -8.39 -21.40 0.60
CA LEU A 106 -7.56 -21.96 1.66
C LEU A 106 -8.19 -21.70 3.03
N PRO A 107 -8.32 -22.72 3.88
CA PRO A 107 -8.90 -22.54 5.21
C PRO A 107 -8.02 -21.69 6.12
N SER A 108 -8.58 -21.33 7.27
CA SER A 108 -7.81 -20.77 8.38
C SER A 108 -6.65 -21.68 8.75
N ARG A 109 -5.50 -21.09 9.11
CA ARG A 109 -4.27 -21.83 9.41
C ARG A 109 -3.62 -21.33 10.68
N THR A 110 -3.22 -22.26 11.54
CA THR A 110 -2.42 -21.97 12.72
C THR A 110 -0.94 -22.20 12.43
N LEU A 111 -0.09 -21.22 12.72
CA LEU A 111 1.36 -21.33 12.57
C LEU A 111 2.02 -21.19 13.94
N PRO A 112 2.82 -22.17 14.38
CA PRO A 112 3.65 -22.02 15.56
C PRO A 112 4.86 -21.13 15.27
N TYR A 113 5.40 -20.51 16.31
CA TYR A 113 6.64 -19.75 16.25
C TYR A 113 7.47 -19.95 17.53
N ASP A 114 8.79 -19.85 17.40
CA ASP A 114 9.69 -19.68 18.55
C ASP A 114 9.90 -18.20 18.85
N GLU A 115 10.05 -17.40 17.78
CA GLU A 115 10.19 -15.95 17.83
C GLU A 115 9.19 -15.30 16.87
N LEU A 116 8.54 -14.22 17.31
CA LEU A 116 7.57 -13.47 16.54
C LEU A 116 7.99 -12.00 16.44
N VAL A 117 8.04 -11.49 15.22
CA VAL A 117 8.25 -10.06 14.95
C VAL A 117 7.03 -9.48 14.26
N MET A 118 6.48 -8.41 14.84
CA MET A 118 5.34 -7.68 14.31
C MET A 118 5.84 -6.44 13.55
N SER A 119 5.61 -6.41 12.24
CA SER A 119 5.97 -5.32 11.32
C SER A 119 4.82 -4.97 10.37
N VAL A 120 3.59 -4.97 10.91
CA VAL A 120 2.34 -4.75 10.15
C VAL A 120 2.12 -3.31 9.69
N GLY A 121 2.97 -2.37 10.12
CA GLY A 121 2.85 -0.96 9.78
C GLY A 121 1.67 -0.27 10.46
N SER A 122 1.14 0.76 9.80
CA SER A 122 0.00 1.56 10.23
C SER A 122 -0.91 1.87 9.04
N VAL A 123 -2.10 2.38 9.35
CA VAL A 123 -3.07 2.92 8.39
C VAL A 123 -3.30 4.40 8.68
N SER A 124 -3.83 5.12 7.69
CA SER A 124 -4.28 6.51 7.86
C SER A 124 -5.36 6.58 8.93
N ASN A 125 -5.36 7.68 9.67
CA ASN A 125 -6.30 7.93 10.76
C ASN A 125 -7.22 9.10 10.38
N ASP A 126 -8.52 8.87 10.41
CA ASP A 126 -9.54 9.91 10.15
C ASP A 126 -9.84 10.77 11.40
N PHE A 127 -9.28 10.40 12.56
CA PHE A 127 -9.48 11.03 13.86
C PHE A 127 -10.95 11.12 14.29
N GLY A 128 -11.83 10.27 13.72
CA GLY A 128 -13.28 10.35 13.93
C GLY A 128 -13.92 11.59 13.32
N THR A 129 -13.25 12.24 12.35
CA THR A 129 -13.78 13.41 11.66
C THR A 129 -14.95 12.99 10.76
N PRO A 130 -16.17 13.52 10.97
CA PRO A 130 -17.33 13.11 10.19
C PRO A 130 -17.14 13.30 8.69
N GLY A 131 -17.50 12.29 7.90
CA GLY A 131 -17.45 12.32 6.44
C GLY A 131 -16.08 12.02 5.82
N VAL A 132 -14.99 11.94 6.58
CA VAL A 132 -13.65 11.66 6.01
C VAL A 132 -13.58 10.25 5.41
N SER A 133 -14.03 9.23 6.15
CA SER A 133 -14.01 7.84 5.66
C SER A 133 -14.97 7.60 4.48
N GLU A 134 -15.99 8.45 4.32
CA GLU A 134 -17.01 8.35 3.27
C GLU A 134 -16.66 9.14 2.01
N HIS A 135 -15.91 10.23 2.14
CA HIS A 135 -15.71 11.20 1.06
C HIS A 135 -14.25 11.46 0.68
N CYS A 136 -13.28 11.02 1.49
CA CYS A 136 -11.86 11.23 1.22
C CYS A 136 -11.19 9.98 0.67
N HIS A 137 -10.22 10.19 -0.22
CA HIS A 137 -9.27 9.14 -0.58
C HIS A 137 -8.12 9.12 0.43
N PHE A 138 -7.76 7.92 0.88
CA PHE A 138 -6.51 7.68 1.59
C PHE A 138 -5.41 7.23 0.61
N LEU A 139 -4.16 7.23 1.05
CA LEU A 139 -3.01 6.82 0.24
C LEU A 139 -2.17 5.74 0.96
N ASP A 140 -2.82 4.73 1.54
CA ASP A 140 -2.15 3.66 2.29
C ASP A 140 -1.80 2.43 1.44
N SER A 141 -2.43 2.28 0.28
CA SER A 141 -2.31 1.11 -0.60
C SER A 141 -2.42 1.48 -2.10
N PRO A 142 -1.89 0.63 -3.01
CA PRO A 142 -1.98 0.87 -4.45
C PRO A 142 -3.43 1.02 -4.93
N GLY A 143 -4.35 0.17 -4.46
CA GLY A 143 -5.75 0.24 -4.86
C GLY A 143 -6.44 1.55 -4.44
N GLN A 144 -6.04 2.13 -3.31
CA GLN A 144 -6.53 3.45 -2.91
C GLN A 144 -5.95 4.57 -3.80
N ALA A 145 -4.66 4.49 -4.14
CA ALA A 145 -4.02 5.42 -5.08
C ALA A 145 -4.66 5.36 -6.48
N GLU A 146 -4.93 4.15 -6.98
CA GLU A 146 -5.65 3.93 -8.24
C GLU A 146 -7.08 4.46 -8.21
N ALA A 147 -7.80 4.26 -7.10
CA ALA A 147 -9.15 4.81 -6.93
C ALA A 147 -9.13 6.34 -7.00
N PHE A 148 -8.18 6.99 -6.32
CA PHE A 148 -7.96 8.43 -6.43
C PHE A 148 -7.65 8.86 -7.86
N ARG A 149 -6.69 8.18 -8.54
CA ARG A 149 -6.33 8.46 -9.94
C ARG A 149 -7.55 8.39 -10.86
N LYS A 150 -8.36 7.34 -10.71
CA LYS A 150 -9.58 7.12 -11.50
C LYS A 150 -10.59 8.26 -11.29
N ASP A 151 -10.85 8.65 -10.06
CA ASP A 151 -11.81 9.71 -9.75
C ASP A 151 -11.31 11.08 -10.21
N MET A 152 -10.02 11.36 -10.04
CA MET A 152 -9.37 12.55 -10.60
C MET A 152 -9.54 12.64 -12.12
N LEU A 153 -9.24 11.56 -12.85
CA LEU A 153 -9.40 11.50 -14.30
C LEU A 153 -10.87 11.65 -14.73
N ASN A 154 -11.81 11.04 -14.01
CA ASN A 154 -13.25 11.18 -14.27
C ASN A 154 -13.71 12.64 -14.12
N VAL A 155 -13.25 13.33 -13.06
CA VAL A 155 -13.56 14.76 -12.87
C VAL A 155 -12.94 15.59 -14.00
N PHE A 156 -11.72 15.29 -14.41
CA PHE A 156 -11.06 15.97 -15.52
C PHE A 156 -11.80 15.78 -16.85
N LEU A 157 -12.24 14.57 -17.18
CA LEU A 157 -12.98 14.28 -18.41
C LEU A 157 -14.33 15.00 -18.44
N ARG A 158 -15.06 15.01 -17.31
CA ARG A 158 -16.33 15.75 -17.17
C ARG A 158 -16.14 17.25 -17.36
N TYR A 159 -15.02 17.79 -16.86
CA TYR A 159 -14.70 19.21 -16.99
C TYR A 159 -14.50 19.65 -18.44
N ASN A 160 -14.00 18.76 -19.29
CA ASN A 160 -13.71 19.06 -20.69
C ASN A 160 -14.84 18.66 -21.66
N ALA A 161 -16.01 18.26 -21.14
CA ALA A 161 -17.15 17.92 -21.98
C ALA A 161 -17.77 19.20 -22.61
N PRO A 162 -18.00 19.22 -23.94
CA PRO A 162 -18.35 20.44 -24.69
C PRO A 162 -19.74 21.05 -24.40
N GLN A 163 -20.49 20.53 -23.42
CA GLN A 163 -21.89 20.88 -23.14
C GLN A 163 -22.13 21.53 -21.77
N GLN A 164 -21.10 21.81 -20.97
CA GLN A 164 -21.29 22.52 -19.69
C GLN A 164 -20.89 23.99 -19.79
N ASP A 165 -21.88 24.88 -19.72
CA ASP A 165 -21.76 26.35 -19.68
C ASP A 165 -21.29 26.86 -18.31
N THR A 166 -20.41 26.13 -17.62
CA THR A 166 -20.00 26.47 -16.26
C THR A 166 -18.50 26.60 -16.14
N GLN A 167 -18.07 27.79 -15.70
CA GLN A 167 -16.76 28.11 -15.13
C GLN A 167 -16.47 27.29 -13.85
N THR A 168 -16.55 25.98 -13.96
CA THR A 168 -16.31 25.09 -12.84
C THR A 168 -14.81 25.12 -12.56
N ARG A 169 -14.39 25.15 -11.29
CA ARG A 169 -12.97 25.01 -10.93
C ARG A 169 -12.80 23.59 -10.42
N MET A 170 -11.81 22.88 -10.93
CA MET A 170 -11.35 21.66 -10.27
C MET A 170 -10.62 22.07 -9.00
N VAL A 171 -11.10 21.60 -7.86
CA VAL A 171 -10.50 21.85 -6.55
C VAL A 171 -10.10 20.51 -5.96
N VAL A 172 -8.83 20.39 -5.60
CA VAL A 172 -8.30 19.23 -4.86
C VAL A 172 -7.89 19.72 -3.49
N GLY A 173 -8.48 19.12 -2.45
CA GLY A 173 -8.10 19.36 -1.05
C GLY A 173 -7.14 18.27 -0.59
N ILE A 174 -5.98 18.66 -0.07
CA ILE A 174 -4.99 17.73 0.51
C ILE A 174 -4.94 17.99 2.01
N VAL A 175 -5.28 16.98 2.79
CA VAL A 175 -5.25 17.05 4.26
C VAL A 175 -3.97 16.37 4.76
N GLY A 176 -3.04 17.20 5.24
CA GLY A 176 -1.74 16.77 5.74
C GLY A 176 -0.59 17.38 4.97
N ALA A 177 0.30 18.10 5.65
CA ALA A 177 1.48 18.75 5.08
C ALA A 177 2.78 17.98 5.37
N GLY A 178 2.68 16.67 5.63
CA GLY A 178 3.84 15.78 5.71
C GLY A 178 4.38 15.42 4.32
N ALA A 179 5.45 14.62 4.27
CA ALA A 179 6.11 14.24 3.01
C ALA A 179 5.12 13.76 1.93
N THR A 180 4.26 12.79 2.26
CA THR A 180 3.25 12.26 1.33
C THR A 180 2.30 13.32 0.79
N GLY A 181 1.83 14.25 1.62
CA GLY A 181 0.92 15.31 1.18
C GLY A 181 1.61 16.37 0.32
N VAL A 182 2.86 16.70 0.65
CA VAL A 182 3.68 17.65 -0.14
C VAL A 182 4.04 17.04 -1.49
N GLU A 183 4.48 15.78 -1.54
CA GLU A 183 4.81 15.06 -2.78
C GLU A 183 3.57 14.90 -3.66
N LEU A 184 2.42 14.50 -3.10
CA LEU A 184 1.16 14.43 -3.84
C LEU A 184 0.78 15.79 -4.45
N ALA A 185 0.96 16.89 -3.70
CA ALA A 185 0.67 18.23 -4.21
C ALA A 185 1.58 18.60 -5.40
N ALA A 186 2.86 18.25 -5.33
CA ALA A 186 3.82 18.49 -6.41
C ALA A 186 3.48 17.65 -7.66
N GLU A 187 3.21 16.37 -7.48
CA GLU A 187 2.83 15.49 -8.58
C GLU A 187 1.51 15.90 -9.24
N LEU A 188 0.52 16.35 -8.47
CA LEU A 188 -0.74 16.85 -9.02
C LEU A 188 -0.54 18.13 -9.83
N TYR A 189 0.38 19.00 -9.38
CA TYR A 189 0.77 20.18 -10.14
C TYR A 189 1.37 19.78 -11.50
N ASP A 190 2.30 18.84 -11.52
CA ASP A 190 2.95 18.37 -12.75
C ASP A 190 1.97 17.62 -13.67
N ALA A 191 1.11 16.76 -13.12
CA ALA A 191 0.04 16.10 -13.85
C ALA A 191 -0.92 17.12 -14.49
N SER A 192 -1.24 18.20 -13.78
CA SER A 192 -2.07 19.27 -14.33
C SER A 192 -1.42 19.91 -15.56
N GLN A 193 -0.11 20.16 -15.55
CA GLN A 193 0.62 20.74 -16.68
C GLN A 193 0.65 19.80 -17.88
N MET A 194 0.86 18.50 -17.66
CA MET A 194 0.81 17.50 -18.74
C MET A 194 -0.57 17.46 -19.40
N LEU A 195 -1.65 17.66 -18.65
CA LEU A 195 -3.00 17.71 -19.19
C LEU A 195 -3.25 18.94 -20.08
N HIS A 196 -2.50 20.04 -19.93
CA HIS A 196 -2.58 21.18 -20.86
C HIS A 196 -2.06 20.83 -22.27
N SER A 197 -1.10 19.91 -22.37
CA SER A 197 -0.49 19.50 -23.65
C SER A 197 -1.44 18.76 -24.60
N TYR A 198 -2.57 18.26 -24.09
CA TYR A 198 -3.64 17.63 -24.88
C TYR A 198 -4.65 18.64 -25.45
N GLY A 199 -4.41 19.95 -25.32
CA GLY A 199 -5.26 21.03 -25.88
C GLY A 199 -6.24 21.66 -24.90
N PHE A 200 -5.95 21.62 -23.59
CA PHE A 200 -6.89 22.02 -22.53
C PHE A 200 -6.48 23.32 -21.79
N THR A 201 -7.49 24.04 -21.28
CA THR A 201 -7.42 25.40 -20.72
C THR A 201 -6.60 25.48 -19.42
N PRO A 202 -5.90 26.60 -19.11
CA PRO A 202 -4.93 26.61 -18.03
C PRO A 202 -5.48 26.56 -16.58
N TRP A 203 -4.81 25.80 -15.70
CA TRP A 203 -5.07 25.80 -14.26
C TRP A 203 -4.42 27.02 -13.58
N ARG A 204 -5.16 27.68 -12.67
CA ARG A 204 -4.64 28.77 -11.83
C ARG A 204 -4.64 28.33 -10.37
N ALA A 205 -3.46 27.97 -9.85
CA ALA A 205 -3.23 27.79 -8.42
C ALA A 205 -3.58 29.07 -7.68
N ASN A 206 -4.49 29.02 -6.70
CA ASN A 206 -4.76 30.16 -5.84
C ASN A 206 -3.97 29.98 -4.53
N THR A 207 -2.79 30.59 -4.45
CA THR A 207 -2.01 30.66 -3.21
C THR A 207 -2.56 31.78 -2.32
N SER A 208 -3.71 31.55 -1.67
CA SER A 208 -4.15 32.46 -0.60
C SER A 208 -3.31 32.19 0.64
N LYS A 209 -2.22 32.95 0.83
CA LYS A 209 -1.59 33.10 2.14
C LYS A 209 -2.53 33.95 3.00
N SER A 210 -3.19 33.34 3.98
CA SER A 210 -3.84 34.08 5.06
C SER A 210 -2.76 34.62 6.00
N THR A 211 -2.56 35.93 6.01
CA THR A 211 -1.95 36.67 7.14
C THR A 211 -2.88 36.69 8.34
#